data_AF-A0A3E0KL82-F1
#
_entry.id   AF-A0A3E0KL82-F1
#
_cell.length_a   1.000
_cell.length_b   1.000
_cell.length_c   1.000
_cell.angle_alpha   90.00
_cell.angle_beta   90.00
_cell.angle_gamma   90.00
#
_symmetry.space_group_name_H-M   'P 1'
#
loop_
_entity.id
_entity.type
_entity.pdbx_description
1 polymer ?
#
loop_
_entity_poly.entity_id
_entity_poly.type
_entity_poly.pdbx_seq_one_letter_code
_entity_poly.pdbx_strand_id
1 'polypeptide(L)'
;MRLRAFRLAAWLGWQMESNWTDPWLFAVYSIIKPVSSALILVVMYYVVTGGQTQGDLFAGLYVGNAFFMYVGQLMFGMSWVVMEDREFFRTFKYMYLAAPSIYWYLTGRAVAKFLVTSLAVAVVLGFGTAFLDLPLALGGVRWCCLAAVR
;
A
#
# COMPACT_ATOMS: atom_id res chain seq x y z
N MET A 1 -10.04 -26.42 -6.29
CA MET A 1 -11.12 -25.42 -6.14
C MET A 1 -10.65 -24.17 -5.40
N ARG A 2 -10.06 -24.28 -4.20
CA ARG A 2 -9.58 -23.14 -3.38
C ARG A 2 -8.56 -22.22 -4.06
N LEU A 3 -7.53 -22.79 -4.71
CA LEU A 3 -6.50 -22.01 -5.41
C LEU A 3 -7.04 -21.24 -6.63
N ARG A 4 -8.04 -21.81 -7.32
CA ARG A 4 -8.72 -21.14 -8.44
C ARG A 4 -9.56 -19.97 -7.93
N ALA A 5 -10.29 -20.16 -6.83
CA ALA A 5 -11.04 -19.08 -6.19
C ALA A 5 -10.13 -17.94 -5.75
N PHE A 6 -8.99 -18.25 -5.12
CA PHE A 6 -7.98 -17.25 -4.76
C PHE A 6 -7.43 -16.48 -5.96
N ARG A 7 -7.00 -17.18 -7.02
CA ARG A 7 -6.46 -16.53 -8.24
C ARG A 7 -7.49 -15.65 -8.93
N LEU A 8 -8.74 -16.12 -9.06
CA LEU A 8 -9.82 -15.34 -9.65
C LEU A 8 -10.19 -14.13 -8.80
N ALA A 9 -10.21 -14.28 -7.47
CA ALA A 9 -10.46 -13.18 -6.55
C ALA A 9 -9.34 -12.13 -6.59
N ALA A 10 -8.08 -12.55 -6.70
CA ALA A 10 -6.94 -11.66 -6.86
C ALA A 10 -6.99 -10.91 -8.19
N TRP A 11 -7.34 -11.60 -9.28
CA TRP A 11 -7.55 -10.97 -10.58
C TRP A 11 -8.70 -9.96 -10.56
N LEU A 12 -9.84 -10.31 -9.97
CA LEU A 12 -10.96 -9.39 -9.79
C LEU A 12 -10.58 -8.18 -8.92
N GLY A 13 -9.81 -8.43 -7.85
CA GLY A 13 -9.19 -7.39 -7.02
C GLY A 13 -8.42 -6.39 -7.86
N TRP A 14 -7.50 -6.89 -8.69
CA TRP A 14 -6.69 -6.05 -9.57
C TRP A 14 -7.53 -5.20 -10.51
N GLN A 15 -8.52 -5.79 -11.18
CA GLN A 15 -9.39 -5.08 -12.12
C GLN A 15 -10.22 -3.97 -11.46
N MET A 16 -10.66 -4.20 -10.22
CA MET A 16 -11.43 -3.21 -9.46
C MET A 16 -10.55 -2.07 -8.95
N GLU A 17 -9.35 -2.38 -8.43
CA GLU A 17 -8.39 -1.35 -7.99
C GLU A 17 -7.86 -0.51 -9.16
N SER A 18 -7.64 -1.14 -10.32
CA SER A 18 -7.26 -0.44 -11.53
C SER A 18 -8.42 0.30 -12.19
N ASN A 19 -9.64 0.15 -11.67
CA ASN A 19 -10.87 0.72 -12.22
C ASN A 19 -10.99 0.53 -13.73
N TRP A 20 -10.55 -0.63 -14.25
CA TRP A 20 -10.49 -0.92 -15.70
C TRP A 20 -9.94 0.22 -16.57
N THR A 21 -9.04 1.03 -16.01
CA THR A 21 -8.54 2.26 -16.62
C THR A 21 -7.39 1.96 -17.59
N ASP A 22 -7.15 2.86 -18.54
CA ASP A 22 -5.98 2.80 -19.41
C ASP A 22 -4.69 2.61 -18.58
N PRO A 23 -3.83 1.64 -18.93
CA PRO A 23 -2.65 1.30 -18.13
C PRO A 23 -1.73 2.47 -17.85
N TRP A 24 -1.60 3.40 -18.80
CA TRP A 24 -0.78 4.59 -18.66
C TRP A 24 -1.34 5.55 -17.61
N LEU A 25 -2.64 5.84 -17.66
CA LEU A 25 -3.28 6.74 -16.71
C LEU A 25 -3.24 6.14 -15.29
N PHE A 26 -3.49 4.84 -15.17
CA PHE A 26 -3.35 4.13 -13.90
C PHE A 26 -1.92 4.23 -13.34
N ALA A 27 -0.90 4.03 -14.17
CA ALA A 27 0.50 4.14 -13.75
C ALA A 27 0.82 5.56 -13.24
N VAL A 28 0.43 6.59 -13.98
CA VAL A 28 0.63 7.99 -13.58
C VAL A 28 -0.05 8.30 -12.24
N TYR A 29 -1.33 7.91 -12.08
CA TYR A 29 -2.05 8.11 -10.82
C TYR A 29 -1.44 7.34 -9.65
N SER A 30 -0.98 6.10 -9.89
CA SER A 30 -0.35 5.27 -8.86
C SER A 30 0.95 5.85 -8.33
N ILE A 31 1.63 6.71 -9.10
CA ILE A 31 2.86 7.39 -8.72
C ILE A 31 2.55 8.77 -8.10
N ILE A 32 1.76 9.60 -8.79
CA ILE A 32 1.51 10.98 -8.38
C ILE A 32 0.76 11.03 -7.05
N LYS A 33 -0.28 10.20 -6.87
CA LYS A 33 -1.12 10.25 -5.67
C LYS A 33 -0.31 10.03 -4.37
N PRO A 34 0.50 8.96 -4.22
CA PRO A 34 1.26 8.76 -3.00
C PRO A 34 2.39 9.79 -2.82
N VAL A 35 3.06 10.22 -3.89
CA VAL A 35 4.10 11.27 -3.81
C VAL A 35 3.49 12.59 -3.32
N SER A 36 2.35 13.02 -3.89
CA SER A 36 1.64 14.22 -3.44
C SER A 36 1.22 14.13 -1.99
N SER A 37 0.73 12.97 -1.54
CA SER A 37 0.38 12.74 -0.14
C SER A 37 1.60 12.87 0.78
N ALA A 38 2.76 12.34 0.37
CA ALA A 38 4.00 12.44 1.13
C ALA A 38 4.53 13.88 1.17
N LEU A 39 4.42 14.62 0.05
CA LEU A 39 4.85 16.02 -0.03
C LEU A 39 4.09 16.93 0.94
N ILE A 40 2.81 16.66 1.21
CA ILE A 40 2.05 17.40 2.24
C ILE A 40 2.76 17.30 3.59
N LEU A 41 3.21 16.09 3.97
CA LEU A 41 3.93 15.86 5.22
C LEU A 41 5.31 16.55 5.21
N VAL A 42 6.02 16.52 4.08
CA VAL A 42 7.31 17.21 3.93
C VAL A 42 7.15 18.72 4.14
N VAL A 43 6.17 19.33 3.48
CA VAL A 43 5.88 20.76 3.60
C VAL A 43 5.49 21.10 5.04
N MET A 44 4.63 20.29 5.66
CA MET A 44 4.25 20.47 7.06
C MET A 44 5.46 20.44 7.99
N TYR A 45 6.34 19.44 7.84
CA TYR A 45 7.55 19.34 8.65
C TYR A 45 8.49 20.53 8.44
N TYR A 46 8.67 20.98 7.19
CA TYR A 46 9.49 22.13 6.85
C TYR A 46 9.00 23.41 7.54
N VAL A 47 7.69 23.66 7.53
CA VAL A 47 7.07 24.82 8.18
C VAL A 47 7.25 24.76 9.70
N VAL A 48 7.03 23.60 10.32
CA VAL A 48 7.14 23.42 11.78
C VAL A 48 8.57 23.58 12.29
N THR A 49 9.56 23.12 11.52
CA THR A 49 10.98 23.19 11.91
C THR A 49 11.68 24.48 11.50
N GLY A 50 10.96 25.43 10.87
CA GLY A 50 11.56 26.66 10.36
C GLY A 50 12.63 26.43 9.31
N GLY A 51 12.52 25.35 8.53
CA GLY A 51 13.45 25.01 7.44
C GLY A 51 14.60 24.07 7.81
N GLN A 52 14.65 23.54 9.03
CA GLN A 52 15.68 22.57 9.44
C GLN A 52 15.25 21.12 9.11
N THR A 53 15.54 20.66 7.89
CA THR A 53 15.15 19.33 7.39
C THR A 53 16.20 18.23 7.59
N GLN A 54 17.41 18.54 8.07
CA GLN A 54 18.54 17.60 8.15
C GLN A 54 18.59 16.74 9.43
N GLY A 55 17.47 16.58 10.14
CA GLY A 55 17.42 15.81 11.38
C GLY A 55 16.97 14.36 11.18
N ASP A 56 17.47 13.42 11.99
CA ASP A 56 17.05 12.01 12.02
C ASP A 56 15.52 11.84 12.20
N LEU A 57 14.89 12.79 12.87
CA LEU A 57 13.44 12.86 13.06
C LEU A 57 12.68 12.91 11.72
N PHE A 58 13.20 13.63 10.73
CA PHE A 58 12.58 13.74 9.41
C PHE A 58 12.59 12.39 8.69
N ALA A 59 13.73 11.70 8.71
CA ALA A 59 13.87 10.38 8.09
C ALA A 59 12.93 9.36 8.75
N GLY A 60 12.86 9.32 10.08
CA GLY A 60 11.95 8.45 10.82
C GLY A 60 10.48 8.73 10.51
N LEU A 61 10.08 10.00 10.48
CA LEU A 61 8.70 10.41 10.17
C LEU A 61 8.32 10.05 8.73
N TYR A 62 9.20 10.33 7.77
CA TYR A 62 8.96 10.06 6.35
C TYR A 62 8.84 8.57 6.06
N VAL A 63 9.77 7.76 6.59
CA VAL A 63 9.72 6.30 6.46
C VAL A 63 8.49 5.74 7.17
N GLY A 64 8.17 6.25 8.36
CA GLY A 64 6.95 5.88 9.10
C GLY A 64 5.68 6.16 8.29
N ASN A 65 5.59 7.32 7.64
CA ASN A 65 4.46 7.66 6.76
C ASN A 65 4.32 6.71 5.58
N ALA A 66 5.43 6.38 4.92
CA ALA A 66 5.43 5.43 3.81
C ALA A 66 4.88 4.06 4.26
N PHE A 67 5.37 3.50 5.36
CA PHE A 67 4.87 2.22 5.86
C PHE A 67 3.44 2.29 6.43
N PHE A 68 3.01 3.44 6.97
CA PHE A 68 1.66 3.63 7.47
C PHE A 68 0.59 3.47 6.37
N MET A 69 0.96 3.65 5.10
CA MET A 69 0.07 3.36 3.96
C MET A 69 -0.45 1.92 3.97
N TYR A 70 0.35 0.94 4.43
CA TYR A 70 -0.11 -0.44 4.59
C TYR A 70 -1.24 -0.58 5.61
N VAL A 71 -1.17 0.16 6.73
CA VAL A 71 -2.22 0.12 7.75
C VAL A 71 -3.54 0.64 7.15
N GLY A 72 -3.47 1.74 6.42
CA GLY A 72 -4.60 2.30 5.67
C GLY A 72 -5.23 1.29 4.70
N GLN A 73 -4.41 0.73 3.81
CA GLN A 73 -4.90 -0.12 2.72
C GLN A 73 -5.29 -1.54 3.16
N LEU A 74 -4.58 -2.13 4.12
CA LEU A 74 -4.87 -3.50 4.56
C LEU A 74 -5.94 -3.56 5.65
N MET A 75 -5.96 -2.64 6.62
CA MET A 75 -6.96 -2.70 7.70
C MET A 75 -8.28 -2.06 7.26
N PHE A 76 -8.23 -0.80 6.83
CA PHE A 76 -9.43 -0.10 6.39
C PHE A 76 -9.86 -0.57 5.00
N GLY A 77 -8.93 -0.75 4.06
CA GLY A 77 -9.27 -1.19 2.71
C GLY A 77 -9.94 -2.55 2.67
N MET A 78 -9.56 -3.51 3.52
CA MET A 78 -10.25 -4.80 3.60
C MET A 78 -11.65 -4.71 4.19
N SER A 79 -11.84 -3.83 5.17
CA SER A 79 -13.17 -3.55 5.72
C SER A 79 -14.08 -2.95 4.66
N TRP A 80 -13.54 -2.05 3.83
CA TRP A 80 -14.24 -1.49 2.67
C TRP A 80 -14.59 -2.55 1.62
N VAL A 81 -13.72 -3.53 1.34
CA VAL A 81 -14.05 -4.61 0.39
C VAL A 81 -15.30 -5.38 0.83
N VAL A 82 -15.41 -5.70 2.12
CA VAL A 82 -16.61 -6.38 2.65
C VAL A 82 -17.85 -5.50 2.51
N MET A 83 -17.72 -4.20 2.79
CA MET A 83 -18.80 -3.22 2.63
C MET A 83 -19.24 -3.10 1.17
N GLU A 84 -18.31 -2.93 0.24
CA GLU A 84 -18.55 -2.84 -1.20
C GLU A 84 -19.27 -4.08 -1.74
N ASP A 85 -18.79 -5.27 -1.39
CA ASP A 85 -19.40 -6.53 -1.84
C ASP A 85 -20.82 -6.73 -1.27
N ARG A 86 -21.11 -6.17 -0.08
CA ARG A 86 -22.43 -6.23 0.56
C ARG A 86 -23.41 -5.19 0.03
N GLU A 87 -23.00 -3.93 -0.02
CA GLU A 87 -23.91 -2.80 -0.26
C GLU A 87 -23.93 -2.35 -1.71
N PHE A 88 -22.75 -2.22 -2.32
CA PHE A 88 -22.61 -1.67 -3.66
C PHE A 88 -22.87 -2.74 -4.71
N PHE A 89 -22.14 -3.87 -4.65
CA PHE A 89 -22.27 -4.95 -5.62
C PHE A 89 -23.35 -5.97 -5.24
N ARG A 90 -23.72 -6.06 -3.96
CA ARG A 90 -24.71 -7.02 -3.43
C ARG A 90 -24.44 -8.48 -3.82
N THR A 91 -23.18 -8.80 -4.04
CA THR A 91 -22.69 -10.11 -4.49
C THR A 91 -22.38 -11.05 -3.33
N PHE A 92 -22.27 -10.52 -2.11
CA PHE A 92 -21.89 -11.25 -0.91
C PHE A 92 -22.76 -12.50 -0.65
N LYS A 93 -24.08 -12.41 -0.90
CA LYS A 93 -25.01 -13.55 -0.76
C LYS A 93 -24.71 -14.68 -1.75
N TYR A 94 -24.31 -14.35 -2.98
CA TYR A 94 -24.00 -15.33 -4.01
C TYR A 94 -22.67 -16.03 -3.73
N MET A 95 -21.70 -15.34 -3.15
CA MET A 95 -20.45 -15.97 -2.70
C MET A 95 -20.66 -16.96 -1.57
N TYR A 96 -21.62 -16.70 -0.68
CA TYR A 96 -21.96 -17.61 0.40
C TYR A 96 -22.70 -18.86 -0.09
N LEU A 97 -23.57 -18.71 -1.09
CA LEU A 97 -24.28 -19.82 -1.73
C LEU A 97 -23.36 -20.66 -2.63
N ALA A 98 -22.39 -20.01 -3.27
CA ALA A 98 -21.37 -20.71 -4.00
C ALA A 98 -20.46 -21.48 -3.01
N ALA A 99 -19.87 -22.58 -3.45
CA ALA A 99 -18.96 -23.37 -2.63
C ALA A 99 -17.53 -22.81 -2.38
N PRO A 100 -17.07 -21.62 -2.86
CA PRO A 100 -15.77 -21.12 -2.43
C PRO A 100 -15.86 -20.55 -1.02
N SER A 101 -14.98 -21.02 -0.15
CA SER A 101 -14.78 -20.46 1.20
C SER A 101 -14.41 -18.97 1.13
N ILE A 102 -15.19 -18.13 1.82
CA ILE A 102 -15.04 -16.66 1.84
C ILE A 102 -13.63 -16.18 2.19
N TYR A 103 -12.93 -16.88 3.08
CA TYR A 103 -11.56 -16.54 3.47
C TYR A 103 -10.58 -16.54 2.30
N TRP A 104 -10.71 -17.50 1.37
CA TRP A 104 -9.85 -17.58 0.18
C TRP A 104 -10.17 -16.50 -0.85
N TYR A 105 -11.43 -16.04 -0.90
CA TYR A 105 -11.84 -14.91 -1.72
C TYR A 105 -11.28 -13.59 -1.15
N LEU A 106 -11.48 -13.33 0.15
CA LEU A 106 -11.01 -12.10 0.80
C LEU A 106 -9.49 -12.00 0.77
N THR A 107 -8.77 -13.09 1.05
CA THR A 107 -7.30 -13.10 0.91
C THR A 107 -6.85 -12.82 -0.51
N GLY A 108 -7.56 -13.33 -1.54
CA GLY A 108 -7.29 -12.96 -2.93
C GLY A 108 -7.49 -11.46 -3.18
N ARG A 109 -8.60 -10.88 -2.70
CA ARG A 109 -8.88 -9.44 -2.81
C ARG A 109 -7.80 -8.59 -2.10
N ALA A 110 -7.29 -9.06 -0.97
CA ALA A 110 -6.23 -8.39 -0.21
C ALA A 110 -4.91 -8.28 -1.00
N VAL A 111 -4.59 -9.28 -1.82
CA VAL A 111 -3.32 -9.30 -2.60
C VAL A 111 -3.24 -8.12 -3.55
N ALA A 112 -4.35 -7.76 -4.22
CA ALA A 112 -4.35 -6.62 -5.14
C ALA A 112 -4.02 -5.32 -4.41
N LYS A 113 -4.70 -5.04 -3.29
CA LYS A 113 -4.42 -3.87 -2.44
C LYS A 113 -2.99 -3.90 -1.91
N PHE A 114 -2.49 -5.05 -1.46
CA PHE A 114 -1.13 -5.21 -0.98
C PHE A 114 -0.09 -4.87 -2.06
N LEU A 115 -0.27 -5.36 -3.29
CA LEU A 115 0.65 -5.09 -4.40
C LEU A 115 0.66 -3.62 -4.78
N VAL A 116 -0.51 -2.99 -4.93
CA VAL A 116 -0.62 -1.56 -5.24
C VAL A 116 0.00 -0.71 -4.14
N THR A 117 -0.24 -1.06 -2.88
CA THR A 117 0.36 -0.36 -1.74
C THR A 117 1.88 -0.54 -1.72
N SER A 118 2.38 -1.74 -2.00
CA SER A 118 3.82 -2.01 -2.04
C SER A 118 4.52 -1.19 -3.11
N LEU A 119 3.89 -1.05 -4.29
CA LEU A 119 4.38 -0.17 -5.35
C LEU A 119 4.38 1.28 -4.88
N ALA A 120 3.30 1.74 -4.24
CA ALA A 120 3.21 3.11 -3.74
C ALA A 120 4.27 3.41 -2.66
N VAL A 121 4.53 2.48 -1.74
CA VAL A 121 5.60 2.61 -0.73
C VAL A 121 6.97 2.65 -1.39
N ALA A 122 7.23 1.78 -2.37
CA ALA A 122 8.50 1.79 -3.10
C ALA A 122 8.71 3.13 -3.83
N VAL A 123 7.66 3.68 -4.44
CA VAL A 123 7.69 5.00 -5.10
C VAL A 123 7.99 6.12 -4.10
N VAL A 124 7.33 6.13 -2.93
CA VAL A 124 7.56 7.16 -1.90
C VAL A 124 8.98 7.06 -1.34
N LEU A 125 9.45 5.86 -1.01
CA LEU A 125 10.83 5.67 -0.53
C LEU A 125 11.85 6.08 -1.60
N GLY A 126 11.64 5.70 -2.86
CA GLY A 126 12.48 6.08 -3.98
C GLY A 126 12.53 7.60 -4.18
N PHE A 127 11.38 8.27 -4.09
CA PHE A 127 11.29 9.72 -4.14
C PHE A 127 12.05 10.38 -2.98
N GLY A 128 11.88 9.87 -1.76
CA GLY A 128 12.61 10.31 -0.58
C GLY A 128 14.13 10.23 -0.74
N THR A 129 14.63 9.11 -1.27
CA THR A 129 16.08 8.94 -1.51
C THR A 129 16.61 9.83 -2.62
N ALA A 130 15.81 10.10 -3.66
CA ALA A 130 16.27 10.83 -4.84
C ALA A 130 16.24 12.36 -4.66
N PHE A 131 15.27 12.89 -3.91
CA PHE A 131 15.03 14.34 -3.82
C PHE A 131 15.21 14.92 -2.41
N LEU A 132 15.20 14.09 -1.36
CA LEU A 132 15.26 14.54 0.03
C LEU A 132 16.49 14.04 0.78
N ASP A 133 17.46 13.47 0.06
CA ASP A 133 18.71 12.91 0.60
C ASP A 133 18.48 12.01 1.83
N LEU A 134 17.39 11.22 1.81
CA LEU A 134 17.09 10.33 2.93
C LEU A 134 18.24 9.33 3.13
N PRO A 135 18.85 9.24 4.33
CA PRO A 135 19.98 8.37 4.61
C PRO A 135 19.52 6.90 4.76
N LEU A 136 19.08 6.28 3.67
CA LEU A 136 18.74 4.85 3.64
C LEU A 136 19.99 4.01 3.38
N ALA A 137 20.76 3.77 4.44
CA ALA A 137 21.94 2.90 4.39
C ALA A 137 21.58 1.40 4.42
N LEU A 138 20.91 0.90 3.37
CA LEU A 138 20.52 -0.53 3.27
C LEU A 138 21.72 -1.50 3.31
N GLY A 139 22.89 -1.05 2.85
CA GLY A 139 24.13 -1.82 2.84
C GLY A 139 24.94 -1.77 4.14
N GLY A 140 24.67 -0.81 5.03
CA GLY A 140 25.35 -0.70 6.34
C GLY A 140 24.75 -1.62 7.41
N VAL A 141 23.58 -2.18 7.14
CA VAL A 141 22.86 -3.04 8.08
C VAL A 141 23.43 -4.45 8.04
N ARG A 142 24.02 -4.90 9.15
CA ARG A 142 24.45 -6.30 9.33
C ARG A 142 23.23 -7.17 9.61
N TRP A 143 22.46 -7.50 8.56
CA TRP A 143 21.22 -8.28 8.62
C TRP A 143 21.34 -9.58 9.44
N CYS A 144 22.49 -10.26 9.35
CA CYS A 144 22.76 -11.48 10.12
C CYS A 144 22.82 -11.23 11.63
N CYS A 145 23.33 -10.08 12.09
CA CYS A 145 23.38 -9.75 13.52
C CYS A 145 21.99 -9.39 14.05
N LEU A 146 21.15 -8.74 13.23
CA LEU A 146 19.76 -8.44 13.58
C LEU A 146 18.91 -9.71 13.72
N ALA A 147 19.13 -10.72 12.89
CA ALA A 147 18.46 -12.01 13.00
C ALA A 147 18.92 -12.86 14.22
N ALA A 148 20.11 -12.55 14.77
CA ALA A 148 20.70 -13.25 15.91
C ALA A 148 20.33 -12.64 17.26
N VAL A 149 19.88 -11.37 17.29
CA VAL A 149 19.31 -10.75 18.49
C VAL A 149 17.89 -11.28 18.65
N ARG A 150 17.72 -12.20 19.59
CA ARG A 150 16.43 -12.78 19.97
C ARG A 150 15.83 -12.02 21.14
#